data_AF-A0A9E2YAK9-F1
#
_entry.id   AF-A0A9E2YAK9-F1
#
_cell.length_a   1.000
_cell.length_b   1.000
_cell.length_c   1.000
_cell.angle_alpha   90.00
_cell.angle_beta   90.00
_cell.angle_gamma   90.00
#
_symmetry.space_group_name_H-M   'P 1'
#
loop_
_entity.id
_entity.type
_entity.pdbx_description
1 polymer ?
#
loop_
_entity_poly.entity_id
_entity_poly.type
_entity_poly.pdbx_seq_one_letter_code
_entity_poly.pdbx_strand_id
1 'polypeptide(L)'
;CEWIDRLAPKAFAVVAIGTCATYGGIHAMQGNPTGAMGLADYLGWNFRTKTNLPIVNVPGCPVQPDNFMETVLYLLFFAAGLAPVIPLDEQLRPTWLFGKTVHEGCDRAGYYEQGDFAHEYGSSKCLVKIGCWGPVVNCNVTKRGWMAGIGGCPNVGGICIACTMPGFPDKFMPFMDEPPGGSISSVASGIYGRVIRNLRRITNHSVNQEPKWRHPGSRLTTGYHPHTYGFSTSG
;
A
#
# COMPACT_ATOMS: atom_id res chain seq x y z
N CYS A 1 10.27 -27.48 -18.95
CA CYS A 1 10.85 -27.16 -17.64
C CYS A 1 10.99 -28.44 -16.81
N GLU A 2 12.02 -29.25 -17.06
CA GLU A 2 12.15 -30.62 -16.52
C GLU A 2 12.05 -30.73 -14.99
N TRP A 3 12.67 -29.79 -14.26
CA TRP A 3 12.61 -29.78 -12.80
C TRP A 3 11.21 -29.52 -12.25
N ILE A 4 10.45 -28.63 -12.89
CA ILE A 4 9.10 -28.30 -12.46
C ILE A 4 8.19 -29.52 -12.64
N ASP A 5 8.29 -30.20 -13.78
CA ASP A 5 7.50 -31.41 -14.08
C ASP A 5 7.77 -32.55 -13.08
N ARG A 6 9.02 -32.66 -12.62
CA ARG A 6 9.43 -33.70 -11.66
C ARG A 6 9.02 -33.42 -10.22
N LEU A 7 9.05 -32.14 -9.82
CA LEU A 7 8.95 -31.73 -8.42
C LEU A 7 7.56 -31.21 -8.05
N ALA A 8 6.94 -30.37 -8.89
CA ALA A 8 5.67 -29.72 -8.56
C ALA A 8 4.53 -30.71 -8.23
N PRO A 9 4.34 -31.82 -8.96
CA PRO A 9 3.30 -32.81 -8.63
C PRO A 9 3.55 -33.60 -7.33
N LYS A 10 4.75 -33.52 -6.77
CA LYS A 10 5.16 -34.22 -5.54
C LYS A 10 5.28 -33.29 -4.33
N ALA A 11 5.31 -31.98 -4.55
CA ALA A 11 5.51 -30.99 -3.51
C ALA A 11 4.29 -30.88 -2.59
N PHE A 12 4.54 -30.59 -1.31
CA PHE A 12 3.49 -30.25 -0.35
C PHE A 12 2.79 -28.95 -0.74
N ALA A 13 3.57 -27.90 -1.02
CA ALA A 13 3.11 -26.61 -1.52
C ALA A 13 4.04 -26.16 -2.65
N VAL A 14 3.52 -25.38 -3.58
CA VAL A 14 4.29 -24.77 -4.67
C VAL A 14 4.15 -23.26 -4.53
N VAL A 15 5.27 -22.57 -4.27
CA VAL A 15 5.32 -21.13 -4.02
C VAL A 15 6.14 -20.46 -5.12
N ALA A 16 5.55 -19.49 -5.80
CA ALA A 16 6.26 -18.65 -6.75
C ALA A 16 6.64 -17.33 -6.07
N ILE A 17 7.93 -17.03 -6.04
CA ILE A 17 8.49 -15.92 -5.26
C ILE A 17 9.03 -14.87 -6.22
N GLY A 18 8.52 -13.65 -6.10
CA GLY A 18 8.84 -12.53 -6.97
C GLY A 18 8.05 -12.53 -8.27
N THR A 19 7.98 -11.36 -8.89
CA THR A 19 7.13 -11.12 -10.08
C THR A 19 7.54 -11.96 -11.27
N CYS A 20 8.83 -12.28 -11.39
CA CYS A 20 9.31 -13.15 -12.46
C CYS A 20 8.73 -14.57 -12.36
N ALA A 21 8.78 -15.19 -11.18
CA ALA A 21 8.27 -16.54 -10.99
C ALA A 21 6.74 -16.61 -11.00
N THR A 22 6.07 -15.55 -10.54
CA THR A 22 4.61 -15.51 -10.43
C THR A 22 3.95 -15.24 -11.79
N TYR A 23 4.42 -14.23 -12.52
CA TYR A 23 3.77 -13.70 -13.73
C TYR A 23 4.73 -13.49 -14.92
N GLY A 24 5.97 -13.98 -14.86
CA GLY A 24 7.00 -13.78 -15.88
C GLY A 24 7.83 -12.50 -15.66
N GLY A 25 7.19 -11.39 -15.30
CA GLY A 25 7.85 -10.14 -14.94
C GLY A 25 8.72 -9.55 -16.05
N ILE A 26 9.76 -8.79 -15.69
CA ILE A 26 10.60 -8.05 -16.65
C ILE A 26 11.28 -8.96 -17.69
N HIS A 27 11.61 -10.21 -17.34
CA HIS A 27 12.24 -11.14 -18.28
C HIS A 27 11.26 -11.74 -19.30
N ALA A 28 9.96 -11.63 -19.04
CA ALA A 28 8.88 -12.01 -19.95
C ALA A 28 8.31 -10.81 -20.73
N MET A 29 8.95 -9.64 -20.66
CA MET A 29 8.48 -8.42 -21.32
C MET A 29 8.48 -8.51 -22.85
N GLN A 30 7.83 -7.56 -23.52
CA GLN A 30 7.80 -7.49 -24.98
C GLN A 30 9.21 -7.49 -25.57
N GLY A 31 9.44 -8.36 -26.57
CA GLY A 31 10.73 -8.48 -27.27
C GLY A 31 11.72 -9.46 -26.64
N ASN A 32 11.36 -10.13 -25.54
CA ASN A 32 12.22 -11.17 -24.97
C ASN A 32 12.40 -12.36 -25.94
N PRO A 33 13.61 -12.94 -26.08
CA PRO A 33 13.86 -14.06 -27.00
C PRO A 33 13.62 -15.44 -26.36
N THR A 34 13.21 -15.50 -25.09
CA THR A 34 13.15 -16.76 -24.31
C THR A 34 11.76 -17.35 -24.18
N GLY A 35 10.71 -16.53 -24.36
CA GLY A 35 9.32 -16.93 -24.08
C GLY A 35 9.09 -17.24 -22.60
N ALA A 36 9.80 -16.56 -21.69
CA ALA A 36 9.65 -16.75 -20.25
C ALA A 36 8.19 -16.47 -19.79
N MET A 37 7.74 -17.17 -18.76
CA MET A 37 6.36 -17.10 -18.26
C MET A 37 6.30 -17.33 -16.74
N GLY A 38 5.16 -17.03 -16.13
CA GLY A 38 4.90 -17.34 -14.72
C GLY A 38 4.61 -18.81 -14.47
N LEU A 39 4.69 -19.22 -13.21
CA LEU A 39 4.47 -20.61 -12.82
C LEU A 39 3.03 -21.07 -13.09
N ALA A 40 2.05 -20.17 -12.93
CA ALA A 40 0.65 -20.44 -13.23
C ALA A 40 0.38 -20.56 -14.74
N ASP A 41 1.15 -19.88 -15.58
CA ASP A 41 1.06 -20.04 -17.05
C ASP A 41 1.60 -21.42 -17.48
N TYR A 42 2.65 -21.91 -16.80
CA TYR A 42 3.26 -23.21 -17.10
C TYR A 42 2.45 -24.39 -16.56
N LEU A 43 2.09 -24.38 -15.27
CA LEU A 43 1.36 -25.48 -14.61
C LEU A 43 -0.17 -25.42 -14.81
N GLY A 44 -0.67 -24.27 -15.25
CA GLY A 44 -2.10 -23.94 -15.30
C GLY A 44 -2.58 -23.24 -14.02
N TRP A 45 -3.41 -22.22 -14.20
CA TRP A 45 -3.98 -21.40 -13.11
C TRP A 45 -4.84 -22.20 -12.11
N ASN A 46 -5.37 -23.35 -12.55
CA ASN A 46 -6.15 -24.26 -11.72
C ASN A 46 -5.31 -25.40 -11.12
N PHE A 47 -3.98 -25.39 -11.27
CA PHE A 47 -3.11 -26.40 -10.67
C PHE A 47 -3.36 -26.54 -9.17
N ARG A 48 -3.31 -27.78 -8.69
CA ARG A 48 -3.40 -28.12 -7.28
C ARG A 48 -2.32 -29.13 -6.92
N THR A 49 -1.69 -28.94 -5.76
CA THR A 49 -0.80 -29.96 -5.19
C THR A 49 -1.60 -31.16 -4.67
N LYS A 50 -0.91 -32.23 -4.23
CA LYS A 50 -1.55 -33.39 -3.60
C LYS A 50 -2.30 -33.06 -2.31
N THR A 51 -1.95 -31.96 -1.66
CA THR A 51 -2.63 -31.44 -0.46
C THR A 51 -3.76 -30.47 -0.83
N ASN A 52 -4.15 -30.43 -2.11
CA ASN A 52 -5.18 -29.55 -2.66
C ASN A 52 -4.88 -28.05 -2.51
N LEU A 53 -3.60 -27.66 -2.38
CA LEU A 53 -3.20 -26.26 -2.36
C LEU A 53 -3.07 -25.72 -3.79
N PRO A 54 -3.59 -24.51 -4.09
CA PRO A 54 -3.22 -23.77 -5.29
C PRO A 54 -1.73 -23.41 -5.30
N ILE A 55 -1.22 -22.94 -6.44
CA ILE A 55 0.04 -22.20 -6.47
C ILE A 55 -0.11 -20.98 -5.56
N VAL A 56 0.89 -20.69 -4.74
CA VAL A 56 0.91 -19.49 -3.88
C VAL A 56 1.85 -18.47 -4.51
N ASN A 57 1.30 -17.37 -4.99
CA ASN A 57 2.07 -16.28 -5.60
C ASN A 57 2.43 -15.22 -4.57
N VAL A 58 3.72 -14.95 -4.39
CA VAL A 58 4.21 -13.83 -3.58
C VAL A 58 5.01 -12.88 -4.47
N PRO A 59 4.32 -12.00 -5.24
CA PRO A 59 4.97 -11.14 -6.21
C PRO A 59 5.72 -9.96 -5.56
N GLY A 60 6.48 -9.26 -6.40
CA GLY A 60 7.36 -8.14 -6.04
C GLY A 60 8.69 -8.25 -6.80
N CYS A 61 9.27 -7.11 -7.18
CA CYS A 61 10.56 -7.06 -7.87
C CYS A 61 11.56 -6.15 -7.13
N PRO A 62 12.21 -6.64 -6.06
CA PRO A 62 12.09 -8.00 -5.50
C PRO A 62 10.88 -8.13 -4.55
N VAL A 63 10.63 -9.34 -4.05
CA VAL A 63 9.61 -9.58 -3.03
C VAL A 63 9.97 -8.82 -1.75
N GLN A 64 8.98 -8.20 -1.09
CA GLN A 64 9.23 -7.56 0.21
C GLN A 64 9.58 -8.66 1.24
N PRO A 65 10.61 -8.49 2.09
CA PRO A 65 11.16 -9.59 2.88
C PRO A 65 10.16 -10.26 3.82
N ASP A 66 9.42 -9.46 4.59
CA ASP A 66 8.41 -9.97 5.51
C ASP A 66 7.22 -10.60 4.78
N ASN A 67 6.78 -10.06 3.64
CA ASN A 67 5.67 -10.60 2.85
C ASN A 67 5.93 -12.06 2.47
N PHE A 68 7.16 -12.38 2.06
CA PHE A 68 7.54 -13.76 1.77
C PHE A 68 7.60 -14.60 3.04
N MET A 69 8.29 -14.13 4.09
CA MET A 69 8.47 -14.90 5.31
C MET A 69 7.16 -15.15 6.07
N GLU A 70 6.25 -14.17 6.09
CA GLU A 70 4.88 -14.29 6.64
C GLU A 70 4.07 -15.33 5.86
N THR A 71 4.22 -15.39 4.53
CA THR A 71 3.56 -16.42 3.70
C THR A 71 4.10 -17.82 4.00
N VAL A 72 5.42 -17.98 4.10
CA VAL A 72 6.05 -19.26 4.47
C VAL A 72 5.58 -19.69 5.86
N LEU A 73 5.57 -18.77 6.82
CA LEU A 73 5.09 -19.05 8.18
C LEU A 73 3.64 -19.54 8.16
N TYR A 74 2.76 -18.90 7.40
CA TYR A 74 1.37 -19.35 7.25
C TYR A 74 1.29 -20.78 6.71
N LEU A 75 2.09 -21.12 5.69
CA LEU A 75 2.13 -22.47 5.13
C LEU A 75 2.63 -23.51 6.14
N LEU A 76 3.57 -23.14 7.02
CA LEU A 76 4.01 -24.00 8.12
C LEU A 76 2.89 -24.25 9.15
N PHE A 77 2.13 -23.21 9.53
CA PHE A 77 0.95 -23.37 10.39
C PHE A 77 -0.12 -24.27 9.75
N PHE A 78 -0.37 -24.11 8.45
CA PHE A 78 -1.29 -24.98 7.70
C PHE A 78 -0.79 -26.43 7.70
N ALA A 79 0.50 -26.66 7.43
CA ALA A 79 1.10 -27.99 7.45
C ALA A 79 1.05 -28.66 8.83
N ALA A 80 1.10 -27.87 9.90
CA ALA A 80 0.94 -28.33 11.28
C ALA A 80 -0.54 -28.59 11.68
N GLY A 81 -1.50 -28.33 10.79
CA GLY A 81 -2.94 -28.44 11.10
C GLY A 81 -3.47 -27.34 12.02
N LEU A 82 -2.74 -26.22 12.12
CA LEU A 82 -3.04 -25.09 13.01
C LEU A 82 -3.65 -23.87 12.30
N ALA A 83 -3.73 -23.91 10.96
CA ALA A 83 -4.36 -22.88 10.15
C ALA A 83 -5.23 -23.50 9.05
N PRO A 84 -6.27 -22.79 8.59
CA PRO A 84 -7.03 -23.21 7.41
C PRO A 84 -6.21 -23.03 6.13
N VAL A 85 -6.79 -23.43 4.99
CA VAL A 85 -6.19 -23.18 3.67
C VAL A 85 -5.92 -21.68 3.50
N ILE A 86 -4.72 -21.37 2.99
CA ILE A 86 -4.27 -19.99 2.78
C ILE A 86 -5.28 -19.20 1.92
N PRO A 87 -5.79 -18.05 2.39
CA PRO A 87 -6.70 -17.23 1.61
C PRO A 87 -5.93 -16.47 0.52
N LEU A 88 -6.24 -16.78 -0.74
CA LEU A 88 -5.65 -16.15 -1.91
C LEU A 88 -6.70 -15.40 -2.74
N ASP A 89 -6.26 -14.36 -3.45
CA ASP A 89 -7.07 -13.68 -4.47
C ASP A 89 -7.05 -14.42 -5.82
N GLU A 90 -7.73 -13.87 -6.83
CA GLU A 90 -7.82 -14.46 -8.17
C GLU A 90 -6.48 -14.47 -8.93
N GLN A 91 -5.48 -13.73 -8.46
CA GLN A 91 -4.11 -13.77 -8.97
C GLN A 91 -3.18 -14.66 -8.11
N LEU A 92 -3.80 -15.46 -7.23
CA LEU A 92 -3.19 -16.43 -6.32
C LEU A 92 -2.29 -15.79 -5.24
N ARG A 93 -2.56 -14.54 -4.86
CA ARG A 93 -1.77 -13.79 -3.87
C ARG A 93 -2.43 -13.82 -2.49
N PRO A 94 -1.65 -13.89 -1.39
CA PRO A 94 -2.17 -13.74 -0.04
C PRO A 94 -2.99 -12.45 0.13
N THR A 95 -4.28 -12.58 0.46
CA THR A 95 -5.22 -11.44 0.48
C THR A 95 -4.87 -10.39 1.52
N TRP A 96 -4.23 -10.78 2.63
CA TRP A 96 -3.80 -9.84 3.67
C TRP A 96 -2.58 -9.00 3.27
N LEU A 97 -1.80 -9.43 2.27
CA LEU A 97 -0.62 -8.71 1.78
C LEU A 97 -0.92 -7.88 0.54
N PHE A 98 -1.79 -8.39 -0.35
CA PHE A 98 -2.05 -7.79 -1.67
C PHE A 98 -3.51 -7.36 -1.87
N GLY A 99 -4.38 -7.49 -0.86
CA GLY A 99 -5.78 -7.08 -0.97
C GLY A 99 -6.03 -5.56 -0.96
N LYS A 100 -4.99 -4.77 -0.67
CA LYS A 100 -5.04 -3.30 -0.64
C LYS A 100 -4.09 -2.69 -1.65
N THR A 101 -4.45 -1.52 -2.14
CA THR A 101 -3.60 -0.77 -3.06
C THR A 101 -2.47 -0.04 -2.34
N VAL A 102 -1.41 0.29 -3.06
CA VAL A 102 -0.32 1.15 -2.60
C VAL A 102 -0.86 2.50 -2.12
N HIS A 103 -1.88 3.03 -2.80
CA HIS A 103 -2.46 4.33 -2.45
C HIS A 103 -3.22 4.32 -1.13
N GLU A 104 -3.97 3.27 -0.82
CA GLU A 104 -4.66 3.11 0.47
C GLU A 104 -3.68 3.08 1.67
N GLY A 105 -2.42 2.76 1.43
CA GLY A 105 -1.35 2.76 2.43
C GLY A 105 -0.41 3.96 2.40
N CYS A 106 -0.53 4.87 1.42
CA CYS A 106 0.45 5.92 1.20
C CYS A 106 0.22 7.12 2.12
N ASP A 107 1.25 7.49 2.89
CA ASP A 107 1.26 8.68 3.74
C ASP A 107 1.15 10.01 2.95
N ARG A 108 1.42 9.99 1.63
CA ARG A 108 1.17 11.12 0.72
C ARG A 108 -0.27 11.20 0.20
N ALA A 109 -1.17 10.30 0.61
CA ALA A 109 -2.57 10.29 0.13
C ALA A 109 -3.34 11.57 0.49
N GLY A 110 -3.02 12.23 1.61
CA GLY A 110 -3.64 13.51 1.98
C GLY A 110 -3.39 14.64 0.97
N TYR A 111 -2.24 14.62 0.29
CA TYR A 111 -1.96 15.55 -0.81
C TYR A 111 -2.80 15.24 -2.04
N TYR A 112 -2.98 13.95 -2.35
CA TYR A 112 -3.83 13.51 -3.46
C TYR A 112 -5.30 13.90 -3.25
N GLU A 113 -5.84 13.67 -2.04
CA GLU A 113 -7.20 14.07 -1.64
C GLU A 113 -7.46 15.57 -1.90
N GLN A 114 -6.44 16.40 -1.68
CA GLN A 114 -6.51 17.85 -1.79
C GLN A 114 -6.12 18.37 -3.18
N GLY A 115 -5.85 17.46 -4.13
CA GLY A 115 -5.40 17.80 -5.46
C GLY A 115 -4.07 18.56 -5.48
N ASP A 116 -3.20 18.30 -4.51
CA ASP A 116 -1.89 18.93 -4.36
C ASP A 116 -0.80 17.97 -4.84
N PHE A 117 -0.40 18.13 -6.11
CA PHE A 117 0.48 17.18 -6.78
C PHE A 117 1.90 17.74 -6.95
N ALA A 118 2.85 16.82 -7.04
CA ALA A 118 4.23 17.11 -7.40
C ALA A 118 4.37 17.31 -8.91
N HIS A 119 5.26 18.22 -9.30
CA HIS A 119 5.70 18.42 -10.69
C HIS A 119 7.21 18.18 -10.86
N GLU A 120 7.89 17.79 -9.78
CA GLU A 120 9.30 17.46 -9.72
C GLU A 120 9.51 16.34 -8.68
N TYR A 121 10.54 15.51 -8.87
CA TYR A 121 10.76 14.32 -8.04
C TYR A 121 11.18 14.61 -6.60
N GLY A 122 11.80 15.77 -6.34
CA GLY A 122 12.21 16.19 -4.99
C GLY A 122 11.06 16.63 -4.08
N SER A 123 9.85 16.76 -4.62
CA SER A 123 8.69 17.23 -3.86
C SER A 123 8.23 16.21 -2.81
N SER A 124 7.76 16.71 -1.67
CA SER A 124 7.09 15.91 -0.62
C SER A 124 5.64 15.55 -0.96
N LYS A 125 5.08 16.08 -2.06
CA LYS A 125 3.68 15.91 -2.46
C LYS A 125 3.42 14.59 -3.19
N CYS A 126 2.15 14.36 -3.53
CA CYS A 126 1.74 13.16 -4.27
C CYS A 126 2.35 13.13 -5.69
N LEU A 127 2.89 11.97 -6.08
CA LEU A 127 3.66 11.77 -7.31
C LEU A 127 2.83 11.24 -8.50
N VAL A 128 1.50 11.22 -8.40
CA VAL A 128 0.64 10.63 -9.46
C VAL A 128 0.87 11.29 -10.83
N LYS A 129 1.12 12.61 -10.84
CA LYS A 129 1.38 13.43 -12.03
C LYS A 129 2.72 13.15 -12.73
N ILE A 130 3.61 12.38 -12.10
CA ILE A 130 4.99 12.14 -12.58
C ILE A 130 5.35 10.64 -12.63
N GLY A 131 4.34 9.77 -12.73
CA GLY A 131 4.53 8.34 -13.00
C GLY A 131 4.01 7.37 -11.93
N CYS A 132 3.41 7.84 -10.83
CA CYS A 132 3.01 6.92 -9.76
C CYS A 132 1.69 6.18 -10.06
N TRP A 133 1.77 4.86 -10.27
CA TRP A 133 0.63 3.96 -10.47
C TRP A 133 -0.04 3.49 -9.17
N GLY A 134 0.37 4.02 -8.02
CA GLY A 134 -0.08 3.56 -6.70
C GLY A 134 -1.60 3.37 -6.51
N PRO A 135 -2.49 4.18 -7.11
CA PRO A 135 -3.94 4.01 -7.00
C PRO A 135 -4.51 2.68 -7.51
N VAL A 136 -3.79 1.98 -8.39
CA VAL A 136 -4.29 0.75 -9.05
C VAL A 136 -3.35 -0.45 -8.86
N VAL A 137 -2.39 -0.34 -7.94
CA VAL A 137 -1.38 -1.37 -7.69
C VAL A 137 -1.62 -2.02 -6.35
N ASN A 138 -1.82 -3.33 -6.35
CA ASN A 138 -1.93 -4.16 -5.14
C ASN A 138 -0.55 -4.42 -4.53
N CYS A 139 -0.21 -3.70 -3.46
CA CYS A 139 1.03 -3.85 -2.71
C CYS A 139 0.96 -3.08 -1.38
N ASN A 140 1.43 -3.67 -0.30
CA ASN A 140 1.38 -3.10 1.05
C ASN A 140 2.60 -2.24 1.44
N VAL A 141 3.62 -2.10 0.56
CA VAL A 141 4.93 -1.49 0.91
C VAL A 141 4.81 -0.10 1.52
N THR A 142 3.90 0.74 1.04
CA THR A 142 3.70 2.09 1.60
C THR A 142 3.15 2.08 3.02
N LYS A 143 2.28 1.10 3.33
CA LYS A 143 1.73 0.93 4.67
C LYS A 143 2.70 0.25 5.61
N ARG A 144 3.52 -0.66 5.09
CA ARG A 144 4.41 -1.57 5.85
C ARG A 144 5.82 -1.02 6.04
N GLY A 145 6.32 -0.21 5.10
CA GLY A 145 7.74 0.05 4.90
C GLY A 145 8.43 -1.10 4.15
N TRP A 146 9.74 -0.95 3.91
CA TRP A 146 10.53 -1.97 3.21
C TRP A 146 11.26 -2.89 4.19
N MET A 147 12.13 -2.32 5.04
CA MET A 147 12.93 -3.03 6.03
C MET A 147 12.74 -2.38 7.40
N ALA A 148 12.14 -3.11 8.36
CA ALA A 148 11.86 -2.58 9.70
C ALA A 148 11.14 -1.20 9.69
N GLY A 149 10.19 -1.03 8.76
CA GLY A 149 9.46 0.24 8.58
C GLY A 149 10.22 1.33 7.83
N ILE A 150 11.48 1.10 7.45
CA ILE A 150 12.31 2.06 6.70
C ILE A 150 12.14 1.83 5.19
N GLY A 151 12.07 2.93 4.43
CA GLY A 151 12.03 2.92 2.98
C GLY A 151 10.62 2.74 2.40
N GLY A 152 10.56 2.25 1.17
CA GLY A 152 9.32 2.06 0.42
C GLY A 152 9.45 2.61 -1.00
N CYS A 153 8.33 3.10 -1.55
CA CYS A 153 8.30 3.68 -2.88
C CYS A 153 7.71 5.10 -2.83
N PRO A 154 6.40 5.35 -3.07
CA PRO A 154 5.92 6.72 -3.20
C PRO A 154 5.93 7.47 -1.87
N ASN A 155 5.82 6.77 -0.74
CA ASN A 155 5.97 7.37 0.59
C ASN A 155 7.33 8.07 0.75
N VAL A 156 8.40 7.52 0.14
CA VAL A 156 9.77 8.06 0.20
C VAL A 156 10.23 8.75 -1.09
N GLY A 157 9.31 9.09 -2.01
CA GLY A 157 9.66 9.89 -3.21
C GLY A 157 9.88 9.08 -4.50
N GLY A 158 9.84 7.74 -4.43
CA GLY A 158 9.95 6.87 -5.61
C GLY A 158 8.58 6.56 -6.22
N ILE A 159 8.38 6.81 -7.51
CA ILE A 159 7.11 6.45 -8.16
C ILE A 159 6.83 4.95 -8.06
N CYS A 160 5.57 4.59 -7.83
CA CYS A 160 5.16 3.20 -7.89
C CYS A 160 5.09 2.76 -9.36
N ILE A 161 5.93 1.78 -9.73
CA ILE A 161 6.01 1.22 -11.08
C ILE A 161 5.21 -0.09 -11.23
N ALA A 162 4.33 -0.38 -10.27
CA ALA A 162 3.48 -1.58 -10.29
C ALA A 162 4.22 -2.93 -10.30
N CYS A 163 5.38 -3.01 -9.66
CA CYS A 163 6.26 -4.18 -9.76
C CYS A 163 5.67 -5.50 -9.19
N THR A 164 4.54 -5.46 -8.49
CA THR A 164 3.81 -6.65 -7.97
C THR A 164 2.67 -7.12 -8.88
N MET A 165 2.41 -6.42 -9.99
CA MET A 165 1.24 -6.66 -10.84
C MET A 165 1.56 -7.62 -11.99
N PRO A 166 0.59 -8.43 -12.46
CA PRO A 166 0.79 -9.32 -13.62
C PRO A 166 1.13 -8.60 -14.92
N GLY A 167 0.72 -7.34 -15.08
CA GLY A 167 1.02 -6.53 -16.26
C GLY A 167 2.41 -5.89 -16.27
N PHE A 168 3.23 -6.12 -15.24
CA PHE A 168 4.55 -5.52 -15.12
C PHE A 168 5.56 -6.24 -16.02
N PRO A 169 6.37 -5.50 -16.82
CA PRO A 169 6.48 -4.04 -16.87
C PRO A 169 5.61 -3.37 -17.94
N ASP A 170 5.20 -4.09 -18.97
CA ASP A 170 4.76 -3.52 -20.25
C ASP A 170 3.54 -2.59 -20.15
N LYS A 171 2.58 -2.89 -19.26
CA LYS A 171 1.38 -2.04 -19.08
C LYS A 171 1.66 -0.70 -18.38
N PHE A 172 2.85 -0.55 -17.81
CA PHE A 172 3.19 0.57 -16.94
C PHE A 172 4.33 1.43 -17.51
N MET A 173 4.88 1.06 -18.66
CA MET A 173 5.89 1.83 -19.37
C MET A 173 5.25 2.82 -20.38
N PRO A 174 5.88 3.99 -20.63
CA PRO A 174 7.06 4.52 -19.93
C PRO A 174 6.74 4.89 -18.48
N PHE A 175 7.58 4.46 -17.52
CA PHE A 175 7.25 4.56 -16.10
C PHE A 175 7.06 5.99 -15.58
N MET A 176 7.75 6.96 -16.20
CA MET A 176 7.78 8.35 -15.73
C MET A 176 6.61 9.19 -16.26
N ASP A 177 5.79 8.63 -17.16
CA ASP A 177 4.62 9.31 -17.71
C ASP A 177 3.43 9.21 -16.74
N GLU A 178 2.62 10.26 -16.64
CA GLU A 178 1.39 10.24 -15.85
C GLU A 178 0.48 9.08 -16.29
N PRO A 179 0.03 8.19 -15.38
CA PRO A 179 -0.89 7.12 -15.73
C PRO A 179 -2.17 7.69 -16.36
N PRO A 180 -2.64 7.18 -17.52
CA PRO A 180 -3.81 7.73 -18.22
C PRO A 180 -5.04 7.87 -17.32
N GLY A 181 -5.35 6.84 -16.52
CA GLY A 181 -6.44 6.86 -15.54
C GLY A 181 -6.22 7.79 -14.34
N GLY A 182 -4.96 8.09 -14.00
CA GLY A 182 -4.61 9.03 -12.94
C GLY A 182 -4.88 10.49 -13.30
N SER A 183 -4.92 10.81 -14.61
CA SER A 183 -5.19 12.18 -15.08
C SER A 183 -6.60 12.67 -14.71
N ILE A 184 -7.61 11.82 -14.88
CA ILE A 184 -9.02 12.14 -14.62
C ILE A 184 -9.24 12.40 -13.13
N SER A 185 -8.77 11.49 -12.28
CA SER A 185 -8.94 11.62 -10.83
C SER A 185 -8.15 12.81 -10.28
N SER A 186 -6.96 13.09 -10.83
CA SER A 186 -6.17 14.26 -10.44
C SER A 186 -6.88 15.58 -10.75
N VAL A 187 -7.53 15.69 -11.91
CA VAL A 187 -8.32 16.88 -12.28
C VAL A 187 -9.51 17.04 -11.33
N ALA A 188 -10.26 15.97 -11.07
CA ALA A 188 -11.42 16.01 -10.17
C ALA A 188 -11.04 16.43 -8.75
N SER A 189 -9.99 15.83 -8.17
CA SER A 189 -9.49 16.18 -6.83
C SER A 189 -9.00 17.63 -6.74
N GLY A 190 -8.42 18.17 -7.82
CA GLY A 190 -7.92 19.56 -7.87
C GLY A 190 -8.99 20.63 -7.64
N ILE A 191 -10.22 20.40 -8.11
CA ILE A 191 -11.33 21.37 -8.00
C ILE A 191 -11.83 21.44 -6.56
N TYR A 192 -12.21 20.31 -6.00
CA TYR A 192 -12.73 20.23 -4.63
C TYR A 192 -11.65 20.48 -3.57
N GLY A 193 -10.42 20.04 -3.83
CA GLY A 193 -9.30 20.12 -2.89
C GLY A 193 -8.88 21.53 -2.51
N ARG A 194 -9.04 22.52 -3.41
CA ARG A 194 -8.80 23.94 -3.06
C ARG A 194 -9.79 24.46 -2.02
N VAL A 195 -11.06 24.13 -2.17
CA VAL A 195 -12.11 24.55 -1.22
C VAL A 195 -11.85 23.93 0.14
N ILE A 196 -11.59 22.62 0.18
CA ILE A 196 -11.34 21.90 1.43
C ILE A 196 -10.07 22.38 2.14
N ARG A 197 -9.00 22.69 1.40
CA ARG A 197 -7.79 23.28 2.01
C ARG A 197 -8.08 24.61 2.68
N ASN A 198 -8.86 25.47 2.05
CA ASN A 198 -9.23 26.76 2.65
C ASN A 198 -10.07 26.57 3.92
N LEU A 199 -11.06 25.67 3.90
CA LEU A 199 -11.87 25.37 5.08
C LEU A 199 -11.02 24.77 6.22
N ARG A 200 -10.16 23.79 5.92
CA ARG A 200 -9.23 23.20 6.90
C ARG A 200 -8.29 24.25 7.49
N ARG A 201 -7.81 25.21 6.70
CA ARG A 201 -6.97 26.31 7.17
C ARG A 201 -7.69 27.22 8.17
N ILE A 202 -8.97 27.51 7.95
CA ILE A 202 -9.78 28.33 8.88
C ILE A 202 -9.93 27.60 10.22
N THR A 203 -10.32 26.32 10.19
CA THR A 203 -10.42 25.51 11.41
C THR A 203 -9.07 25.39 12.11
N ASN A 204 -7.99 25.16 11.35
CA ASN A 204 -6.63 25.09 11.90
C ASN A 204 -6.23 26.40 12.60
N HIS A 205 -6.56 27.56 12.03
CA HIS A 205 -6.34 28.83 12.69
C HIS A 205 -7.11 28.92 14.01
N SER A 206 -8.39 28.53 14.02
CA SER A 206 -9.22 28.56 15.22
C SER A 206 -8.71 27.65 16.34
N VAL A 207 -8.26 26.43 16.04
CA VAL A 207 -7.79 25.48 17.07
C VAL A 207 -6.39 25.78 17.57
N ASN A 208 -5.63 26.63 16.87
CA ASN A 208 -4.34 27.15 17.32
C ASN A 208 -4.47 28.40 18.21
N GLN A 209 -5.69 28.88 18.47
CA GLN A 209 -5.93 29.95 19.42
C GLN A 209 -6.17 29.37 20.81
N GLU A 210 -5.42 29.86 21.80
CA GLU A 210 -5.64 29.49 23.18
C GLU A 210 -7.00 29.98 23.68
N PRO A 211 -7.65 29.24 24.59
CA PRO A 211 -8.88 29.71 25.16
C PRO A 211 -8.67 30.95 26.05
N LYS A 212 -9.65 31.86 26.05
CA LYS A 212 -9.57 33.18 26.70
C LYS A 212 -9.25 33.16 28.20
N TRP A 213 -9.51 32.05 28.89
CA TRP A 213 -9.26 31.90 30.34
C TRP A 213 -7.82 31.55 30.71
N ARG A 214 -6.94 31.36 29.73
CA ARG A 214 -5.49 31.27 29.94
C ARG A 214 -4.87 32.65 29.79
N HIS A 215 -4.83 33.42 30.87
CA HIS A 215 -4.23 34.76 30.91
C HIS A 215 -3.47 34.98 32.22
N PRO A 216 -2.44 35.86 32.23
CA PRO A 216 -1.81 36.29 33.45
C PRO A 216 -2.70 37.30 34.18
N GLY A 217 -3.22 36.92 35.34
CA GLY A 217 -4.05 37.80 36.16
C GLY A 217 -4.40 37.17 37.50
N SER A 218 -4.73 38.01 38.49
CA SER A 218 -5.15 37.55 39.83
C SER A 218 -6.61 37.05 39.86
N ARG A 219 -7.40 37.33 38.82
CA ARG A 219 -8.80 36.92 38.71
C ARG A 219 -8.93 35.59 37.95
N LEU A 220 -9.48 34.57 38.61
CA LEU A 220 -9.81 33.29 37.98
C LEU A 220 -11.01 33.45 37.02
N THR A 221 -10.83 33.09 35.75
CA THR A 221 -11.88 33.19 34.70
C THR A 221 -12.14 31.87 33.97
N THR A 222 -11.77 30.73 34.58
CA THR A 222 -11.94 29.39 33.99
C THR A 222 -13.38 28.89 34.03
N GLY A 223 -14.28 29.62 34.68
CA GLY A 223 -15.64 29.15 34.99
C GLY A 223 -15.71 28.25 36.22
N TYR A 224 -14.61 28.12 36.99
CA TYR A 224 -14.64 27.42 38.27
C TYR A 224 -15.41 28.22 39.31
N HIS A 225 -16.46 27.60 39.86
CA HIS A 225 -17.21 28.10 40.99
C HIS A 225 -16.91 27.21 42.20
N PRO A 226 -16.19 27.68 43.23
CA PRO A 226 -15.90 26.87 44.40
C PRO A 226 -17.21 26.50 45.13
N HIS A 227 -17.48 25.20 45.24
CA HIS A 227 -18.51 24.70 46.14
C HIS A 227 -17.97 24.72 47.58
N THR A 228 -18.09 25.89 48.21
CA THR A 228 -17.92 26.19 49.65
C THR A 228 -16.59 25.84 50.33
N TYR A 229 -15.89 26.87 50.80
CA TYR A 229 -15.60 27.03 52.23
C TYR A 229 -16.21 28.37 52.65
N GLY A 230 -17.23 28.35 53.49
CA GLY A 230 -18.12 29.49 53.74
C GLY A 230 -17.51 30.59 54.61
N PHE A 231 -18.04 31.80 54.46
CA PHE A 231 -18.38 32.70 55.57
C PHE A 231 -19.64 33.47 55.18
N SER A 232 -20.79 33.03 55.71
CA SER A 232 -21.93 33.91 55.92
C SER A 232 -21.52 34.95 56.97
N THR A 233 -21.10 36.13 56.53
CA THR A 233 -21.00 37.29 57.42
C THR A 233 -22.33 38.02 57.37
N SER A 234 -23.03 37.90 58.50
CA SER A 234 -24.09 38.76 59.02
C SER A 234 -24.15 40.17 58.44
N GLY A 235 -25.37 40.55 58.04
CA GLY A 235 -25.88 41.91 57.86
C GLY A 235 -27.39 41.85 57.90
#